data_AF-U4UF28-F1
#
_entry.id   AF-U4UF28-F1
#
_cell.length_a   1.000
_cell.length_b   1.000
_cell.length_c   1.000
_cell.angle_alpha   90.00
_cell.angle_beta   90.00
_cell.angle_gamma   90.00
#
_symmetry.space_group_name_H-M   'P 1'
#
loop_
_entity.id
_entity.type
_entity.pdbx_description
1 polymer ?
#
loop_
_entity_poly.entity_id
_entity_poly.type
_entity_poly.pdbx_seq_one_letter_code
_entity_poly.pdbx_strand_id
1 'polypeptide(L)' 'MLCEKLMFLQKTAKYRVSRRLMSGHHGGTAGENMPFRKCIGNPARGALMFSVFFGTAMFGPCLILIYLMHKD' A
#
# COMPACT_ATOMS: atom_id res chain seq x y z
N MET A 1 -43.44 10.06 -20.30
CA MET A 1 -42.26 9.39 -20.92
C MET A 1 -40.91 10.08 -20.63
N LEU A 2 -40.83 11.39 -20.31
CA LEU A 2 -39.55 12.05 -19.99
C LEU A 2 -39.02 11.67 -18.59
N CYS A 3 -39.94 11.50 -17.62
CA CYS A 3 -39.61 11.21 -16.22
C CYS A 3 -38.96 9.82 -16.02
N GLU A 4 -39.41 8.81 -16.78
CA GLU A 4 -38.84 7.45 -16.72
C GLU A 4 -37.41 7.39 -17.25
N LYS A 5 -37.09 8.18 -18.29
CA LYS A 5 -35.72 8.29 -18.81
C LYS A 5 -34.79 8.97 -17.82
N LEU A 6 -35.27 9.98 -17.09
CA LEU A 6 -34.49 10.65 -16.04
C LEU A 6 -34.21 9.72 -14.84
N MET A 7 -35.20 8.92 -14.42
CA MET A 7 -35.01 7.92 -13.36
C MET A 7 -34.03 6.81 -13.76
N PHE A 8 -34.04 6.38 -15.03
CA PHE A 8 -33.09 5.40 -15.54
C PHE A 8 -31.65 5.93 -15.57
N LEU A 9 -31.47 7.19 -16.00
CA LEU A 9 -30.18 7.90 -16.01
C LEU A 9 -29.61 8.08 -14.59
N GLN A 10 -30.44 8.44 -13.62
CA GLN A 10 -30.00 8.54 -12.22
C GLN A 10 -29.58 7.18 -11.65
N LYS A 11 -30.33 6.10 -11.93
CA LYS A 11 -29.95 4.75 -11.50
C LYS A 11 -28.61 4.34 -12.10
N THR A 12 -28.42 4.49 -13.42
CA THR A 12 -27.16 4.11 -14.09
C THR A 12 -25.96 4.95 -13.65
N ALA A 13 -26.14 6.25 -13.39
CA ALA A 13 -25.10 7.10 -12.82
C ALA A 13 -24.69 6.64 -11.41
N LYS A 14 -25.67 6.29 -10.56
CA LYS A 14 -25.41 5.79 -9.20
C LYS A 14 -24.61 4.48 -9.21
N TYR A 15 -24.93 3.54 -10.12
CA TYR A 15 -24.16 2.31 -10.29
C TYR A 15 -22.72 2.57 -10.76
N ARG A 16 -22.49 3.55 -11.65
CA ARG A 16 -21.15 3.84 -12.18
C ARG A 16 -20.23 4.48 -11.13
N VAL A 17 -20.78 5.31 -10.25
CA VAL A 17 -20.05 5.91 -9.12
C VAL A 17 -19.76 4.86 -8.04
N SER A 18 -20.75 4.04 -7.68
CA SER A 18 -20.53 2.96 -6.70
C SER A 18 -19.51 1.92 -7.17
N ARG A 19 -19.48 1.60 -8.47
CA ARG A 19 -18.51 0.62 -9.01
C ARG A 19 -17.07 1.16 -9.02
N ARG A 20 -16.87 2.48 -9.13
CA ARG A 20 -15.54 3.12 -8.97
C ARG A 20 -15.10 3.21 -7.50
N LEU A 21 -16.03 3.42 -6.57
CA LEU A 21 -15.74 3.38 -5.13
C LEU A 21 -15.40 1.96 -4.64
N MET A 22 -15.99 0.93 -5.25
CA MET A 22 -15.77 -0.47 -4.86
C MET A 22 -14.53 -1.12 -5.49
N SER A 23 -13.96 -0.56 -6.56
CA SER A 23 -12.72 -1.10 -7.15
C SER A 23 -11.43 -0.60 -6.48
N GLY A 24 -11.52 0.16 -5.38
CA GLY A 24 -10.37 0.68 -4.63
C GLY A 24 -10.19 0.08 -3.23
N HIS A 25 -11.02 -0.89 -2.82
CA HIS A 25 -10.97 -1.47 -1.48
C HIS A 25 -9.96 -2.63 -1.41
N HIS A 26 -8.66 -2.30 -1.33
CA HIS A 26 -7.64 -3.23 -0.84
C HIS A 26 -7.17 -2.95 0.59
N GLY A 27 -7.84 -2.03 1.28
CA GLY A 27 -7.64 -1.83 2.71
C GLY A 27 -8.83 -1.12 3.32
N GLY A 28 -9.69 -1.92 3.94
CA GLY A 28 -10.86 -1.45 4.70
C GLY A 28 -10.50 -1.07 6.13
N THR A 29 -9.31 -1.44 6.62
CA THR A 29 -8.82 -1.05 7.94
C THR A 29 -7.48 -0.30 7.89
N ALA A 30 -7.20 0.47 8.95
CA ALA A 30 -5.98 1.27 9.05
C ALA A 30 -4.74 0.39 8.86
N GLY A 31 -3.93 0.73 7.85
CA GLY A 31 -2.70 0.02 7.51
C GLY A 31 -2.84 -1.16 6.53
N GLU A 32 -4.03 -1.63 6.19
CA GLU A 32 -4.18 -2.68 5.15
C GLU A 32 -3.71 -2.25 3.76
N ASN A 33 -3.73 -0.93 3.50
CA ASN A 33 -3.20 -0.31 2.28
C ASN A 33 -1.67 -0.18 2.28
N MET A 34 -1.00 -0.44 3.40
CA MET A 34 0.45 -0.33 3.49
C MET A 34 1.10 -1.60 2.89
N PRO A 35 2.27 -1.48 2.23
CA PRO A 35 2.96 -2.62 1.64
C PRO A 35 3.39 -3.66 2.68
N PHE A 36 3.38 -3.29 3.98
CA PHE A 36 3.67 -4.14 5.12
C PHE A 36 2.42 -4.62 5.88
N ARG A 37 1.25 -4.68 5.24
CA ARG A 37 0.00 -5.16 5.86
C ARG A 37 0.13 -6.51 6.58
N LYS A 38 1.02 -7.40 6.12
CA LYS A 38 1.28 -8.71 6.73
C LYS A 38 1.97 -8.63 8.10
N CYS A 39 2.53 -7.48 8.44
CA CYS A 39 3.17 -7.19 9.73
C CYS A 39 2.21 -6.52 10.73
N ILE A 40 1.01 -6.12 10.28
CA ILE A 40 0.00 -5.52 11.15
C ILE A 40 -0.56 -6.59 12.09
N GLY A 41 -0.59 -6.27 13.38
CA GLY A 41 -0.98 -7.21 14.45
C GLY A 41 0.18 -8.00 15.07
N ASN A 42 1.39 -7.92 14.52
CA ASN A 42 2.59 -8.49 15.14
C ASN A 42 3.71 -7.44 15.27
N PRO A 43 3.85 -6.79 16.44
CA PRO A 43 4.81 -5.70 16.62
C PRO A 43 6.27 -6.16 16.45
N ALA A 44 6.59 -7.41 16.79
CA ALA A 44 7.94 -7.95 16.59
C ALA A 44 8.29 -8.08 15.10
N ARG A 45 7.35 -8.54 14.27
CA ARG A 45 7.55 -8.58 12.80
C ARG A 45 7.67 -7.19 12.20
N GLY A 46 6.85 -6.24 12.66
CA GLY A 46 6.96 -4.83 12.26
C GLY A 46 8.33 -4.25 12.60
N ALA A 47 8.77 -4.39 13.84
CA ALA A 47 10.07 -3.93 14.31
C ALA A 47 11.23 -4.54 13.51
N LEU A 48 11.18 -5.84 13.23
CA LEU A 48 12.19 -6.52 12.43
C LEU A 48 12.22 -6.02 10.98
N MET A 49 11.05 -5.78 10.37
CA MET A 49 11.00 -5.21 9.03
C MET A 49 11.62 -3.82 8.98
N PHE A 50 11.29 -2.96 9.94
CA PHE A 50 11.86 -1.62 10.01
C PHE A 50 13.37 -1.65 10.32
N SER A 51 13.82 -2.52 11.23
CA SER A 51 15.26 -2.63 11.55
C SER A 51 16.08 -3.10 10.36
N VAL A 52 15.57 -4.04 9.56
CA VAL A 52 16.24 -4.49 8.33
C VAL A 52 16.27 -3.36 7.30
N PHE A 53 15.15 -2.66 7.08
CA PHE A 53 15.07 -1.59 6.10
C PHE A 53 16.00 -0.42 6.44
N PHE A 54 15.92 0.11 7.66
CA PHE A 54 16.77 1.22 8.07
C PHE A 54 18.21 0.79 8.35
N GLY A 55 18.41 -0.41 8.88
CA GLY A 55 19.74 -0.96 9.13
C GLY A 55 20.54 -1.13 7.84
N THR A 56 19.94 -1.69 6.78
CA THR A 56 20.62 -1.82 5.49
C THR A 56 20.98 -0.47 4.86
N ALA A 57 20.10 0.54 4.97
CA ALA A 57 20.41 1.89 4.50
C ALA A 57 21.59 2.52 5.26
N MET A 58 21.72 2.26 6.57
CA MET A 58 22.82 2.78 7.39
C MET A 58 24.14 2.04 7.15
N PHE A 59 24.12 0.71 7.07
CA PHE A 59 25.33 -0.11 6.94
C PHE A 59 25.79 -0.31 5.49
N GLY A 60 24.92 -0.10 4.50
CA GLY A 60 25.23 -0.27 3.08
C GLY A 60 26.47 0.50 2.64
N PRO A 61 26.57 1.82 2.88
CA PRO A 61 27.75 2.60 2.53
C PRO A 61 29.04 2.07 3.20
N CYS A 62 28.97 1.67 4.47
CA CYS A 62 30.12 1.12 5.18
C CYS A 62 30.60 -0.20 4.55
N LEU A 63 29.67 -1.10 4.20
CA LEU A 63 30.01 -2.37 3.55
C LEU A 63 30.59 -2.15 2.15
N ILE A 64 30.08 -1.18 1.40
CA ILE A 64 30.62 -0.80 0.09
C ILE A 64 32.06 -0.26 0.25
N LEU A 65 32.31 0.59 1.24
CA LEU A 65 33.66 1.10 1.51
C LEU A 65 34.63 -0.03 1.89
N ILE A 66 34.23 -0.93 2.78
CA ILE A 66 35.04 -2.10 3.17
C ILE A 66 35.36 -2.96 1.93
N TYR A 67 34.37 -3.21 1.08
CA TYR A 67 34.54 -3.96 -0.17
C TYR A 67 35.56 -3.27 -1.09
N LEU A 68 35.47 -1.96 -1.28
CA LEU A 68 36.41 -1.21 -2.10
C LEU A 68 37.84 -1.27 -1.53
N MET A 69 38.00 -1.22 -0.21
CA MET A 69 39.32 -1.30 0.44
C MET A 69 39.99 -2.68 0.37
N HIS A 70 39.21 -3.76 0.19
CA HIS A 70 39.73 -5.13 0.09
C HIS A 70 39.81 -5.64 -1.36
N LYS A 71 39.46 -4.80 -2.33
CA LYS A 71 39.48 -5.15 -3.75
C LYS A 71 40.86 -4.94 -4.39
N ASP A 72 41.77 -4.27 -3.68
CA ASP A 72 43.19 -4.16 -4.00
C ASP A 72 43.96 -5.44 -3.60
#